data_AF-A0A497FVN6-F1
#
_entry.id   AF-A0A497FVN6-F1
#
_cell.length_a   1.000
_cell.length_b   1.000
_cell.length_c   1.000
_cell.angle_alpha   90.00
_cell.angle_beta   90.00
_cell.angle_gamma   90.00
#
_symmetry.space_group_name_H-M   'P 1'
#
loop_
_entity.id
_entity.type
_entity.pdbx_description
1 polymer ?
#
loop_
_entity_poly.entity_id
_entity_poly.type
_entity_poly.pdbx_seq_one_letter_code
_entity_poly.pdbx_strand_id
1 'polypeptide(L)'
;MLKEILVLLTALAFGFVSAIAGIGGGSLLVPTLIVFYGVDVKTAIPIGVAVAVATSLAATRVYLEKGVVNVKLGLLLEIPSTAGA
;
A
#
# COMPACT_ATOMS: atom_id res chain seq x y z
N MET A 1 -15.34 18.54 -6.94
CA MET A 1 -13.95 19.04 -6.79
C MET A 1 -13.41 19.03 -5.36
N LEU A 2 -14.12 19.58 -4.35
CA LEU A 2 -13.59 19.64 -2.98
C LEU A 2 -13.45 18.26 -2.32
N LYS A 3 -14.39 17.34 -2.60
CA LYS A 3 -14.37 15.96 -2.07
C LYS A 3 -13.18 15.16 -2.61
N GLU A 4 -12.89 15.32 -3.90
CA GLU A 4 -11.81 14.64 -4.60
C GLU A 4 -10.44 15.08 -4.07
N ILE A 5 -10.28 16.37 -3.76
CA ILE A 5 -9.07 16.90 -3.11
C ILE A 5 -8.92 16.33 -1.68
N LEU A 6 -10.02 16.23 -0.93
CA LEU A 6 -9.99 15.64 0.42
C LEU A 6 -9.61 14.15 0.38
N VAL A 7 -10.16 13.39 -0.57
CA VAL A 7 -9.78 11.97 -0.81
C VAL A 7 -8.30 11.87 -1.17
N LEU A 8 -7.79 12.75 -2.02
CA LEU A 8 -6.38 12.76 -2.40
C LEU A 8 -5.47 12.99 -1.18
N LEU A 9 -5.79 13.98 -0.34
CA LEU A 9 -5.00 14.32 0.84
C LEU A 9 -5.00 13.20 1.89
N THR A 10 -6.15 12.58 2.14
CA THR A 10 -6.23 11.45 3.07
C THR A 10 -5.51 10.23 2.51
N ALA A 11 -5.70 9.90 1.23
CA ALA A 11 -4.98 8.81 0.58
C ALA A 11 -3.47 9.01 0.60
N LEU A 12 -2.99 10.25 0.40
CA LEU A 12 -1.57 10.59 0.49
C LEU A 12 -1.04 10.41 1.91
N ALA A 13 -1.76 10.91 2.92
CA ALA A 13 -1.37 10.80 4.32
C ALA A 13 -1.33 9.33 4.79
N PHE A 14 -2.40 8.57 4.56
CA PHE A 14 -2.45 7.15 4.91
C PHE A 14 -1.46 6.32 4.10
N GLY A 15 -1.25 6.64 2.83
CA GLY A 15 -0.24 6.03 1.97
C GLY A 15 1.18 6.25 2.49
N PHE A 16 1.48 7.46 2.97
CA PHE A 16 2.78 7.78 3.57
C PHE A 16 3.01 7.04 4.89
N VAL A 17 2.02 7.04 5.79
CA VAL A 17 2.11 6.34 7.08
C VAL A 17 2.26 4.83 6.88
N SER A 18 1.47 4.23 5.99
CA SER A 18 1.55 2.80 5.69
C SER A 18 2.87 2.40 5.02
N ALA A 19 3.44 3.26 4.17
CA ALA A 19 4.75 3.02 3.55
C ALA A 19 5.89 3.03 4.59
N ILE A 20 5.87 3.97 5.55
CA ILE A 20 6.85 3.99 6.65
C ILE A 20 6.68 2.78 7.57
N ALA A 21 5.43 2.41 7.86
CA ALA A 21 5.14 1.25 8.71
C ALA A 21 5.51 -0.10 8.05
N GLY A 22 5.75 -0.13 6.73
CA GLY A 22 6.14 -1.33 6.00
C GLY A 22 5.01 -2.36 5.83
N ILE A 23 3.75 -1.97 6.04
CA ILE A 23 2.58 -2.87 6.04
C ILE A 23 1.99 -3.05 4.62
N GLY A 24 2.43 -2.25 3.64
CA GLY A 24 1.84 -2.20 2.30
C GLY A 24 0.62 -1.27 2.29
N GLY A 25 0.62 -0.29 1.37
CA GLY A 25 -0.27 0.87 1.43
C GLY A 25 -1.78 0.62 1.33
N GLY A 26 -2.21 -0.58 0.97
CA GLY A 26 -3.62 -0.96 0.87
C GLY A 26 -4.31 -1.16 2.23
N SER A 27 -3.57 -1.57 3.26
CA SER A 27 -4.12 -1.96 4.57
C SER A 27 -4.85 -0.82 5.29
N LEU A 28 -4.32 0.40 5.25
CA LEU A 28 -4.95 1.59 5.83
C LEU A 28 -5.90 2.30 4.85
N LEU A 29 -5.65 2.19 3.55
CA LEU A 29 -6.44 2.85 2.52
C LEU A 29 -7.83 2.22 2.35
N VAL A 30 -7.93 0.88 2.35
CA VAL A 30 -9.19 0.16 2.12
C VAL A 30 -10.25 0.48 3.20
N PRO A 31 -9.96 0.39 4.51
CA PRO A 31 -10.91 0.80 5.55
C PRO A 31 -11.27 2.29 5.44
N THR A 32 -10.31 3.13 5.04
CA THR A 32 -10.56 4.56 4.86
C THR A 32 -11.59 4.82 3.76
N LEU A 33 -11.44 4.18 2.59
CA LEU A 33 -12.37 4.30 1.47
C LEU A 33 -13.76 3.77 1.81
N ILE A 34 -13.86 2.67 2.54
CA ILE A 34 -15.15 2.07 2.91
C ILE A 34 -15.85 2.90 4.00
N VAL A 35 -15.18 3.17 5.12
CA VAL A 35 -15.81 3.76 6.31
C VAL A 35 -16.02 5.27 6.17
N PHE A 36 -15.04 6.01 5.63
CA PHE A 36 -15.13 7.47 5.54
C PHE A 36 -15.73 7.96 4.23
N TYR A 37 -15.57 7.21 3.15
CA TYR A 37 -16.01 7.61 1.81
C TYR A 37 -17.16 6.77 1.24
N GLY A 38 -17.58 5.71 1.94
CA GLY A 38 -18.71 4.88 1.53
C GLY A 38 -18.49 4.14 0.19
N VAL A 39 -17.23 3.92 -0.19
CA VAL A 39 -16.89 3.20 -1.43
C VAL A 39 -17.24 1.73 -1.27
N ASP A 40 -17.87 1.16 -2.29
CA ASP A 40 -18.23 -0.27 -2.29
C ASP A 40 -16.97 -1.14 -2.15
N VAL A 41 -17.08 -2.22 -1.38
CA VAL A 41 -15.98 -3.15 -1.10
C VAL A 41 -15.37 -3.70 -2.38
N LYS A 42 -16.19 -4.00 -3.40
CA LYS A 42 -15.72 -4.54 -4.69
C LYS A 42 -14.86 -3.55 -5.47
N THR A 43 -14.99 -2.25 -5.18
CA THR A 43 -14.17 -1.19 -5.77
C THR A 43 -12.99 -0.84 -4.86
N ALA A 44 -13.19 -0.79 -3.54
CA ALA A 44 -12.16 -0.39 -2.59
C ALA A 44 -11.00 -1.39 -2.52
N ILE A 45 -11.27 -2.71 -2.54
CA ILE A 45 -10.24 -3.74 -2.45
C ILE A 45 -9.22 -3.67 -3.61
N PRO A 46 -9.62 -3.69 -4.90
CA PRO A 46 -8.66 -3.63 -6.00
C PRO A 46 -7.87 -2.31 -6.03
N ILE A 47 -8.48 -1.19 -5.62
CA ILE A 47 -7.76 0.07 -5.42
C ILE A 47 -6.68 -0.08 -4.35
N GLY A 48 -7.01 -0.70 -3.22
CA GLY A 48 -6.07 -0.98 -2.14
C GLY A 48 -4.87 -1.82 -2.57
N VAL A 49 -5.09 -2.87 -3.36
CA VAL A 49 -4.02 -3.72 -3.89
C VAL A 49 -3.10 -2.92 -4.82
N ALA A 50 -3.66 -2.13 -5.74
CA ALA A 50 -2.87 -1.29 -6.66
C ALA A 50 -2.00 -0.29 -5.88
N VAL A 51 -2.57 0.35 -4.85
CA VAL A 51 -1.82 1.28 -3.98
C VAL A 51 -0.77 0.55 -3.15
N ALA A 52 -1.05 -0.65 -2.65
CA ALA A 52 -0.09 -1.47 -1.92
C ALA A 52 1.14 -1.78 -2.78
N VAL A 53 0.93 -2.20 -4.04
CA VAL A 53 2.03 -2.47 -4.99
C VAL A 53 2.84 -1.20 -5.24
N ALA A 54 2.19 -0.09 -5.57
CA ALA A 54 2.87 1.17 -5.88
C ALA A 54 3.72 1.68 -4.69
N THR A 55 3.17 1.64 -3.48
CA THR A 55 3.87 2.08 -2.26
C THR A 55 5.01 1.14 -1.88
N SER A 56 4.82 -0.18 -2.00
CA SER A 56 5.86 -1.18 -1.74
C SER A 56 7.03 -1.04 -2.71
N LEU A 57 6.78 -0.80 -4.00
CA LEU A 57 7.86 -0.56 -4.98
C LEU A 57 8.64 0.72 -4.63
N ALA A 58 7.94 1.81 -4.30
CA ALA A 58 8.57 3.07 -3.92
C ALA A 58 9.44 2.91 -2.66
N ALA A 59 8.93 2.26 -1.63
CA ALA A 59 9.67 2.02 -0.39
C ALA A 59 10.87 1.07 -0.61
N THR A 60 10.67 -0.01 -1.38
CA THR A 60 11.73 -0.99 -1.69
C THR A 60 12.91 -0.33 -2.39
N ARG A 61 12.67 0.57 -3.35
CA ARG A 61 13.76 1.32 -4.00
C ARG A 61 14.62 2.08 -2.99
N VAL A 62 13.98 2.84 -2.09
CA VAL A 62 14.70 3.61 -1.07
C VAL A 62 15.47 2.70 -0.11
N TYR A 63 14.90 1.56 0.28
CA TYR A 63 15.57 0.61 1.16
C TYR A 63 16.71 -0.15 0.48
N LEU A 64 16.59 -0.45 -0.81
CA LEU A 64 17.68 -1.00 -1.63
C LEU A 64 18.84 -0.01 -1.74
N GLU A 65 18.57 1.25 -2.03
CA GLU A 65 19.58 2.32 -2.08
C GLU A 65 20.30 2.49 -0.73
N LYS A 66 19.59 2.28 0.39
CA LYS A 66 20.16 2.29 1.75
C LYS A 66 20.91 1.00 2.12
N GLY A 67 20.90 -0.03 1.28
CA GLY A 67 21.58 -1.30 1.54
C GLY A 67 21.00 -2.13 2.70
N VAL A 68 19.78 -1.82 3.15
CA VAL A 68 19.15 -2.49 4.32
C VAL A 68 18.28 -3.68 3.92
N VAL A 69 18.15 -3.98 2.63
CA VAL A 69 17.30 -5.07 2.11
C VAL A 69 18.15 -6.30 1.78
N ASN A 70 17.83 -7.43 2.42
CA ASN A 70 18.34 -8.73 1.99
C ASN A 70 17.49 -9.27 0.83
N VAL A 71 17.91 -8.98 -0.39
CA VAL A 71 17.17 -9.35 -1.62
C VAL A 71 16.98 -10.86 -1.75
N LYS A 72 17.98 -11.65 -1.37
CA LYS A 72 17.93 -13.11 -1.48
C LYS A 72 16.88 -13.71 -0.55
N LEU A 73 16.81 -13.22 0.68
CA LEU A 73 15.78 -13.63 1.64
C LEU A 73 14.41 -13.11 1.21
N GLY A 74 14.32 -11.86 0.74
CA GLY A 74 13.07 -11.27 0.25
C GLY A 74 12.45 -12.08 -0.89
N LEU A 75 13.22 -12.42 -1.92
CA LEU A 75 12.76 -13.24 -3.05
C LEU A 75 12.37 -14.66 -2.62
N LEU A 76 13.10 -15.25 -1.68
CA LEU A 76 12.79 -16.59 -1.17
C LEU A 76 11.49 -16.61 -0.37
N LEU A 77 11.17 -15.54 0.36
CA LEU A 77 9.91 -15.39 1.12
C LEU A 77 8.72 -15.00 0.22
N GLU A 78 8.98 -14.33 -0.90
CA GLU A 78 7.96 -13.93 -1.88
C GLU A 78 7.23 -15.15 -2.50
N ILE A 79 7.97 -16.20 -2.87
CA ILE A 79 7.42 -17.41 -3.50
C ILE A 79 6.32 -18.09 -2.64
N PRO A 80 6.57 -18.47 -1.37
CA PRO A 80 5.52 -19.09 -0.54
C PRO A 80 4.41 -18.10 -0.19
N SER A 81 4.71 -16.79 -0.12
CA SER A 81 3.70 -15.76 0.18
C SER A 81 2.70 -15.62 -0.98
N THR A 82 3.20 -15.54 -2.21
CA THR A 82 2.37 -15.45 -3.42
C THR A 82 1.61 -16.75 -3.69
N ALA A 83 2.15 -17.91 -3.31
CA ALA A 83 1.44 -19.18 -3.41
C ALA A 83 0.27 -19.31 -2.41
N GLY A 84 0.33 -18.59 -1.27
CA GLY A 84 -0.72 -18.60 -0.25
C GLY A 84 -1.78 -17.50 -0.41
N ALA A 85 -1.52 -16.48 -1.23
CA ALA A 85 -2.44 -15.39 -1.55
C ALA A 85 -3.49 -15.79 -2.60
#